data_AF-A0A246F303-F1
#
_entry.id   AF-A0A246F303-F1
#
_cell.length_a   1.000
_cell.length_b   1.000
_cell.length_c   1.000
_cell.angle_alpha   90.00
_cell.angle_beta   90.00
_cell.angle_gamma   90.00
#
_symmetry.space_group_name_H-M   'P 1'
#
loop_
_entity.id
_entity.type
_entity.pdbx_description
1 polymer ?
#
loop_
_entity_poly.entity_id
_entity_poly.type
_entity_poly.pdbx_seq_one_letter_code
_entity_poly.pdbx_strand_id
1 'polypeptide(L)' 'MTARILIIEDEALVAMELRFVLEDLGHEVVGTAADAPSARALAAETEVDLALVDIH' A
#
# COMPACT_ATOMS: atom_id res chain seq x y z
N MET A 1 -11.91 -2.89 12.71
CA MET A 1 -12.37 -2.58 11.34
C MET A 1 -11.19 -2.83 10.43
N THR A 2 -11.35 -3.68 9.43
CA THR A 2 -10.35 -3.93 8.37
C THR A 2 -10.30 -2.72 7.45
N ALA A 3 -9.11 -2.22 7.12
CA ALA A 3 -8.93 -1.12 6.17
C ALA A 3 -8.14 -1.64 4.97
N ARG A 4 -8.47 -1.17 3.77
CA ARG A 4 -7.80 -1.51 2.52
C ARG A 4 -6.71 -0.48 2.24
N ILE A 5 -5.47 -0.93 2.33
CA ILE A 5 -4.30 -0.07 2.34
C ILE A 5 -3.51 -0.25 1.06
N LEU A 6 -3.19 0.87 0.40
CA LEU A 6 -2.25 0.95 -0.72
C LEU A 6 -0.90 1.44 -0.19
N ILE A 7 0.18 0.72 -0.49
CA ILE A 7 1.54 1.14 -0.10
C ILE A 7 2.24 1.71 -1.33
N ILE A 8 2.86 2.89 -1.19
CA ILE A 8 3.65 3.55 -2.22
C ILE A 8 5.07 3.71 -1.69
N GLU A 9 5.97 2.89 -2.21
CA GLU A 9 7.31 2.65 -1.68
C GLU A 9 8.20 2.13 -2.82
N ASP A 10 9.32 2.80 -3.09
CA ASP A 10 10.25 2.42 -4.16
C ASP A 10 11.15 1.25 -3.75
N GLU A 11 11.39 1.07 -2.45
CA GLU A 11 12.14 -0.05 -1.91
C GLU A 11 11.26 -1.27 -1.64
N ALA A 12 11.34 -2.27 -2.52
CA ALA A 12 10.51 -3.49 -2.43
C ALA A 12 10.59 -4.21 -1.07
N LEU A 13 11.76 -4.20 -0.40
CA LEU A 13 11.91 -4.83 0.91
C LEU A 13 11.13 -4.08 2.00
N VAL A 14 11.17 -2.75 1.98
CA VAL A 14 10.42 -1.90 2.91
C VAL A 14 8.92 -2.08 2.69
N ALA A 15 8.47 -2.10 1.43
CA ALA A 15 7.07 -2.35 1.08
C ALA A 15 6.58 -3.71 1.60
N MET A 16 7.42 -4.75 1.49
CA MET A 16 7.13 -6.08 2.01
C MET A 16 7.01 -6.10 3.54
N GLU A 17 7.93 -5.46 4.26
CA GLU A 17 7.86 -5.39 5.73
C GLU A 17 6.61 -4.64 6.20
N LEU A 18 6.32 -3.48 5.59
CA LEU A 18 5.10 -2.72 5.89
C LEU A 18 3.85 -3.55 5.67
N ARG A 19 3.82 -4.32 4.58
CA ARG A 19 2.71 -5.23 4.29
C ARG A 19 2.51 -6.26 5.39
N PHE A 20 3.58 -6.93 5.82
CA PHE A 20 3.49 -7.93 6.90
C PHE A 20 2.95 -7.32 8.19
N VAL A 21 3.43 -6.13 8.56
CA VAL A 21 2.95 -5.44 9.77
C VAL A 21 1.46 -5.09 9.66
N LEU A 22 1.01 -4.57 8.51
CA LEU A 22 -0.39 -4.20 8.31
C LEU A 22 -1.31 -5.42 8.31
N GLU A 23 -0.90 -6.51 7.67
CA GLU A 23 -1.65 -7.77 7.67
C GLU A 23 -1.74 -8.39 9.08
N ASP A 24 -0.66 -8.33 9.87
CA ASP A 24 -0.64 -8.78 11.28
C ASP A 24 -1.56 -7.93 12.18
N LEU A 25 -1.64 -6.62 11.92
CA LEU A 25 -2.60 -5.71 12.58
C LEU A 25 -4.06 -5.94 12.14
N GLY A 26 -4.30 -6.85 11.19
CA GLY A 26 -5.63 -7.18 10.69
C GLY A 26 -6.17 -6.21 9.64
N HIS A 27 -5.30 -5.53 8.91
CA HIS A 27 -5.65 -4.76 7.71
C HIS A 27 -5.41 -5.56 6.44
N GLU A 28 -5.93 -5.08 5.32
CA GLU A 28 -5.76 -5.70 4.01
C GLU A 28 -4.88 -4.79 3.14
N VAL A 29 -3.79 -5.32 2.61
CA VAL A 29 -2.96 -4.58 1.64
C VAL A 29 -3.44 -4.93 0.23
N VAL A 30 -4.12 -3.96 -0.40
CA VAL A 30 -4.72 -4.16 -1.73
C VAL A 30 -3.71 -4.03 -2.86
N GLY A 31 -2.55 -3.44 -2.60
CA GLY A 31 -1.46 -3.34 -3.56
C GLY A 31 -0.25 -2.59 -3.04
N THR A 32 0.85 -2.72 -3.78
CA THR A 32 2.09 -1.98 -3.58
C THR A 32 2.50 -1.31 -4.90
N ALA A 33 2.87 -0.04 -4.85
CA ALA A 33 3.26 0.78 -5.99
C ALA A 33 4.67 1.34 -5.75
N ALA A 34 5.51 1.40 -6.78
CA ALA A 34 6.85 1.99 -6.68
C ALA A 34 6.87 3.51 -6.97
N ASP A 35 5.77 4.04 -7.54
CA ASP A 35 5.69 5.44 -7.93
C ASP A 35 4.24 5.95 -7.92
N ALA A 36 4.08 7.27 -7.95
CA ALA A 36 2.76 7.90 -7.93
C ALA A 36 1.87 7.57 -9.15
N PRO A 37 2.39 7.44 -10.39
CA PRO A 37 1.60 6.98 -11.54
C PRO A 37 1.00 5.58 -11.36
N SER A 38 1.82 4.59 -10.98
CA SER A 38 1.38 3.20 -10.74
C SER A 38 0.39 3.12 -9.57
N ALA A 39 0.63 3.90 -8.52
CA ALA A 39 -0.27 4.03 -7.38
C ALA A 39 -1.66 4.54 -7.78
N ARG A 40 -1.70 5.56 -8.65
CA ARG A 40 -2.97 6.10 -9.17
C ARG A 40 -3.72 5.09 -10.03
N ALA A 41 -3.01 4.29 -10.82
CA ALA A 41 -3.63 3.21 -11.59
C ALA A 41 -4.24 2.16 -10.66
N LEU A 42 -3.49 1.70 -9.65
CA LEU A 42 -3.96 0.74 -8.65
C LEU A 42 -5.17 1.28 -7.87
N ALA A 43 -5.12 2.52 -7.40
CA ALA A 43 -6.21 3.16 -6.68
C ALA A 43 -7.47 3.39 -7.54
N ALA A 44 -7.35 3.40 -8.87
CA ALA A 44 -8.51 3.48 -9.76
C ALA A 44 -9.19 2.12 -9.98
N GLU A 45 -8.44 1.02 -9.82
CA GLU A 45 -8.93 -0.36 -10.04
C GLU A 45 -9.40 -1.03 -8.74
N THR A 46 -9.00 -0.51 -7.58
CA THR A 46 -9.33 -1.07 -6.26
C THR A 46 -9.89 -0.02 -5.32
N GLU A 47 -10.79 -0.42 -4.43
CA GLU A 47 -11.23 0.47 -3.36
C GLU A 47 -10.15 0.56 -2.27
N VAL A 48 -9.60 1.76 -2.09
CA VAL A 48 -8.56 2.09 -1.13
C VAL A 48 -9.14 2.99 -0.04
N ASP A 49 -8.99 2.59 1.22
CA ASP A 49 -9.43 3.39 2.38
C ASP A 49 -8.30 4.29 2.90
N LEU A 50 -7.04 3.85 2.73
CA LEU A 50 -5.84 4.55 3.18
C LEU A 50 -4.67 4.28 2.22
N ALA A 51 -3.85 5.31 1.97
CA ALA A 51 -2.58 5.14 1.27
C ALA A 51 -1.41 5.50 2.19
N LEU A 52 -0.41 4.63 2.29
CA LEU A 52 0.88 4.94 2.89
C LEU A 52 1.82 5.36 1.78
N VAL A 53 2.33 6.59 1.86
CA VAL A 53 3.16 7.19 0.82
C VAL A 53 4.51 7.52 1.41
N ASP A 54 5.55 6.91 0.88
CA ASP A 54 6.90 7.33 1.18
C ASP A 54 7.24 8.68 0.50
N ILE A 55 8.00 9.52 1.18
CA ILE A 55 8.25 10.93 0.81
C ILE A 55 9.73 11.26 0.58
N HIS A 56 10.60 10.26 0.47
CA HIS A 56 12.03 10.45 0.28
C HIS A 56 12.39 11.31 -0.95
#